data_AF-A0A6B2LWK4-F1
#
_entry.id   AF-A0A6B2LWK4-F1
#
_cell.length_a   1.000
_cell.length_b   1.000
_cell.length_c   1.000
_cell.angle_alpha   90.00
_cell.angle_beta   90.00
_cell.angle_gamma   90.00
#
_symmetry.space_group_name_H-M   'P 1'
#
loop_
_entity.id
_entity.type
_entity.pdbx_description
1 polymer ?
#
loop_
_entity_poly.entity_id
_entity_poly.type
_entity_poly.pdbx_seq_one_letter_code
_entity_poly.pdbx_strand_id
1 'polypeptide(L)' 'MELRWNPAVTVVRCLQSIYMMMEDPNADDPLDPDIARLYKFNRDAFNKTAREWVLKYAI' A
#
# COMPACT_ATOMS: atom_id res chain seq x y z
N MET A 1 15.23 5.53 11.79
CA MET A 1 14.46 4.35 11.41
C MET A 1 14.08 3.64 12.69
N GLU A 2 12.92 3.95 13.26
CA GLU A 2 12.46 3.30 14.48
C GLU A 2 11.75 2.00 14.09
N LEU A 3 12.24 0.85 14.57
CA LEU A 3 11.51 -0.39 14.44
C LEU A 3 10.22 -0.28 15.28
N ARG A 4 9.07 -0.13 14.63
CA ARG A 4 7.73 -0.14 15.26
C ARG A 4 7.23 -1.53 15.62
N TRP A 5 8.05 -2.56 15.41
CA TRP A 5 7.72 -3.93 15.79
C TRP A 5 7.66 -4.06 17.32
N ASN A 6 6.59 -4.70 17.83
CA ASN A 6 6.41 -5.02 19.24
C ASN A 6 5.97 -6.50 19.35
N PRO A 7 6.54 -7.31 20.27
CA PRO A 7 6.15 -8.71 20.47
C PRO A 7 4.68 -8.93 20.84
N ALA A 8 3.95 -7.89 21.30
CA ALA A 8 2.52 -7.95 21.57
C ALA A 8 1.63 -7.81 20.32
N VAL A 9 2.21 -7.53 19.15
CA VAL A 9 1.46 -7.44 17.88
C VAL A 9 1.11 -8.84 17.41
N THR A 10 -0.18 -9.08 17.17
CA THR A 10 -0.68 -10.36 16.66
C THR A 10 -0.68 -10.38 15.14
N VAL A 11 -0.72 -11.59 14.55
CA VAL A 11 -0.86 -11.76 13.09
C VAL A 11 -2.08 -11.03 12.55
N VAL A 12 -3.21 -11.07 13.27
CA VAL A 12 -4.44 -10.36 12.89
C VAL A 12 -4.20 -8.85 12.81
N ARG A 13 -3.50 -8.27 13.80
CA ARG A 13 -3.15 -6.84 13.79
C ARG A 13 -2.21 -6.50 12.63
N CYS A 14 -1.23 -7.35 12.33
CA CYS A 14 -0.37 -7.15 11.16
C CYS A 14 -1.17 -7.13 9.85
N LEU A 15 -2.06 -8.10 9.66
CA LEU A 15 -2.90 -8.18 8.46
C LEU A 15 -3.87 -6.99 8.35
N GLN A 16 -4.44 -6.54 9.47
CA GLN A 16 -5.26 -5.32 9.52
C GLN A 16 -4.45 -4.09 9.10
N SER A 17 -3.21 -3.94 9.57
CA SER A 17 -2.34 -2.84 9.13
C SER A 17 -2.02 -2.90 7.64
N ILE A 18 -1.78 -4.09 7.08
CA ILE A 18 -1.58 -4.26 5.63
C ILE A 18 -2.85 -3.88 4.87
N TYR A 19 -4.02 -4.33 5.31
CA TYR A 19 -5.31 -3.97 4.71
C TYR A 19 -5.53 -2.45 4.70
N MET A 20 -5.32 -1.78 5.83
CA MET A 20 -5.42 -0.32 5.92
C MET A 20 -4.45 0.39 4.98
N MET A 21 -3.22 -0.12 4.84
CA MET A 21 -2.22 0.44 3.92
C MET A 21 -2.58 0.24 2.44
N MET A 22 -3.34 -0.81 2.10
CA MET A 22 -3.88 -0.99 0.75
C MET A 22 -5.02 -0.02 0.45
N GLU A 23 -5.82 0.34 1.46
CA GLU A 23 -6.93 1.30 1.33
C GLU A 23 -6.42 2.74 1.21
N ASP A 24 -5.45 3.13 2.05
CA ASP A 24 -4.80 4.44 2.04
C ASP A 24 -3.25 4.32 2.03
N PRO A 25 -2.62 4.16 0.86
CA PRO A 25 -1.17 4.09 0.73
C PRO A 25 -0.48 5.37 1.21
N ASN A 26 0.56 5.22 2.05
CA ASN A 26 1.38 6.35 2.49
C ASN A 26 2.36 6.80 1.39
N ALA A 27 2.03 7.90 0.71
CA ALA A 27 2.86 8.46 -0.35
C ALA A 27 3.94 9.45 0.13
N ASP A 28 4.05 9.72 1.44
CA ASP A 28 5.10 10.57 2.03
C ASP A 28 6.37 9.80 2.37
N ASP A 29 6.25 8.48 2.58
CA ASP A 29 7.38 7.55 2.79
C ASP A 29 7.21 6.31 1.90
N PRO A 30 7.34 6.45 0.56
CA PRO A 30 7.07 5.37 -0.35
C PRO A 30 8.26 4.43 -0.54
N LEU A 31 7.99 3.15 -0.74
CA LEU A 31 9.00 2.19 -1.21
C LEU A 31 9.40 2.46 -2.66
N ASP A 32 8.41 2.79 -3.51
CA ASP A 32 8.60 3.13 -4.92
C ASP A 32 8.14 4.59 -5.16
N PRO A 33 9.09 5.52 -5.36
CA PRO A 33 8.78 6.93 -5.56
C PRO A 33 7.94 7.23 -6.83
N ASP A 34 8.07 6.41 -7.89
CA ASP A 34 7.33 6.61 -9.13
C ASP A 34 5.86 6.27 -8.97
N ILE A 35 5.57 5.14 -8.31
CA ILE A 35 4.20 4.74 -7.98
C ILE A 35 3.55 5.77 -7.04
N ALA A 36 4.31 6.30 -6.06
CA ALA A 36 3.81 7.32 -5.15
C ALA A 36 3.54 8.66 -5.85
N ARG A 37 4.39 9.06 -6.80
CA ARG A 37 4.10 10.22 -7.67
C ARG A 37 2.83 10.00 -8.48
N LEU A 38 2.66 8.83 -9.07
CA LEU A 38 1.47 8.49 -9.83
C LEU A 38 0.21 8.56 -8.94
N TYR A 39 0.27 8.00 -7.73
CA TYR A 39 -0.80 8.09 -6.72
C TYR A 39 -1.17 9.54 -6.38
N LYS A 40 -0.17 10.40 -6.13
CA LYS A 40 -0.38 11.80 -5.71
C LYS A 40 -0.88 12.71 -6.85
N PHE A 41 -0.35 12.54 -8.06
CA PHE A 41 -0.58 13.50 -9.16
C PHE A 41 -1.51 12.99 -10.27
N ASN A 42 -1.78 11.68 -10.34
CA ASN A 42 -2.70 11.10 -11.32
C ASN A 42 -3.40 9.83 -10.77
N ARG A 43 -4.34 10.07 -9.85
CA ARG A 43 -5.09 9.03 -9.12
C ARG A 43 -5.85 8.08 -10.06
N ASP A 44 -6.35 8.56 -11.19
CA ASP A 44 -7.09 7.75 -12.16
C ASP A 44 -6.20 6.74 -12.87
N ALA A 45 -5.01 7.16 -13.32
CA ALA A 45 -4.03 6.26 -13.91
C ALA A 45 -3.54 5.20 -12.89
N PHE A 46 -3.25 5.61 -11.65
CA PHE A 46 -2.93 4.68 -10.56
C PHE A 46 -4.02 3.63 -10.39
N ASN A 47 -5.28 4.07 -10.26
CA ASN A 47 -6.42 3.18 -10.03
C ASN A 47 -6.67 2.23 -11.20
N LYS A 48 -6.43 2.67 -12.43
CA LYS A 48 -6.52 1.82 -13.63
C LYS A 48 -5.47 0.71 -13.56
N THR A 49 -4.20 1.06 -13.37
CA THR A 49 -3.10 0.08 -13.29
C THR A 49 -3.28 -0.88 -12.11
N ALA A 50 -3.70 -0.38 -10.95
CA ALA A 50 -3.97 -1.22 -9.77
C ALA A 50 -5.05 -2.28 -10.08
N ARG A 51 -6.15 -1.91 -10.74
CA ARG A 51 -7.19 -2.87 -11.16
C ARG A 51 -6.65 -3.89 -12.17
N GLU A 52 -5.90 -3.44 -13.17
CA GLU A 52 -5.28 -4.34 -14.17
C GLU A 52 -4.35 -5.37 -13.52
N TRP A 53 -3.57 -4.96 -12.52
CA TRP A 53 -2.69 -5.85 -11.78
C TRP A 53 -3.45 -6.85 -10.90
N VAL A 54 -4.51 -6.40 -10.22
CA VAL A 54 -5.40 -7.30 -9.46
C VAL A 54 -6.00 -8.36 -10.37
N LEU A 55 -6.57 -7.96 -11.52
CA LEU A 55 -7.13 -8.89 -12.50
C LEU A 55 -6.09 -9.90 -13.02
N LYS A 56 -4.82 -9.49 -13.14
CA LYS A 56 -3.76 -10.32 -13.71
C LYS A 56 -3.15 -11.31 -12.72
N TYR A 57 -3.03 -10.94 -11.44
CA TYR A 57 -2.21 -11.67 -10.48
C TYR A 57 -2.94 -12.10 -9.20
N ALA A 58 -4.14 -11.58 -8.92
CA ALA A 58 -4.80 -11.73 -7.63
C ALA A 58 -6.31 -12.05 -7.72
N ILE A 59 -6.79 -12.45 -8.91
CA ILE A 59 -8.12 -13.02 -9.14
C ILE A 59 -8.01 -14.51 -9.38
#